data_AF-A0A535EVS8-F1
#
_entry.id   AF-A0A535EVS8-F1
#
_cell.length_a   1.000
_cell.length_b   1.000
_cell.length_c   1.000
_cell.angle_alpha   90.00
_cell.angle_beta   90.00
_cell.angle_gamma   90.00
#
_symmetry.space_group_name_H-M   'P 1'
#
loop_
_entity.id
_entity.type
_entity.pdbx_description
1 polymer ?
#
loop_
_entity_poly.entity_id
_entity_poly.type
_entity_poly.pdbx_seq_one_letter_code
_entity_poly.pdbx_strand_id
1 'polypeptide(L)' 'MKLTMKGDYGLRAMLDMAAYYGQGPIESSDIANRQHIPEQYLDQILMVLRKEGLVKSVR' A
#
# COMPACT_ATOMS: atom_id res chain seq x y z
N MET A 1 19.71 -7.88 7.19
CA MET A 1 18.88 -8.20 6.01
C MET A 1 18.71 -6.92 5.19
N LYS A 2 18.96 -6.94 3.88
CA LYS A 2 18.71 -5.78 3.00
C LYS A 2 17.36 -5.96 2.34
N LEU A 3 16.39 -5.13 2.71
CA LEU A 3 15.09 -5.08 2.04
C LEU A 3 15.21 -4.20 0.80
N THR A 4 14.60 -4.61 -0.31
CA THR A 4 14.52 -3.75 -1.50
C THR A 4 13.55 -2.60 -1.22
N MET A 5 13.71 -1.46 -1.92
CA MET A 5 12.75 -0.34 -1.79
C MET A 5 11.31 -0.78 -2.03
N LYS A 6 11.09 -1.68 -2.99
CA LYS A 6 9.76 -2.27 -3.27
C LYS A 6 9.21 -3.06 -2.08
N GLY A 7 10.06 -3.84 -1.42
CA GLY A 7 9.68 -4.60 -0.22
C GLY A 7 9.37 -3.69 0.96
N ASP A 8 10.19 -2.67 1.19
CA ASP A 8 10.00 -1.69 2.28
C ASP A 8 8.70 -0.90 2.10
N TYR A 9 8.48 -0.34 0.91
CA TYR A 9 7.26 0.41 0.60
C TYR A 9 6.01 -0.48 0.60
N GLY A 10 6.11 -1.73 0.10
CA GLY A 10 5.02 -2.69 0.18
C GLY A 10 4.64 -3.01 1.62
N LEU A 11 5.62 -3.22 2.49
CA LEU A 11 5.39 -3.49 3.90
C LEU A 11 4.74 -2.29 4.60
N ARG A 12 5.26 -1.07 4.39
CA ARG A 12 4.70 0.16 4.94
C ARG A 12 3.25 0.39 4.50
N ALA A 13 2.97 0.20 3.21
CA ALA A 13 1.60 0.34 2.69
C ALA A 13 0.64 -0.68 3.31
N MET A 14 1.06 -1.94 3.45
CA MET A 14 0.24 -2.97 4.10
C MET A 14 0.00 -2.70 5.59
N LEU A 15 1.02 -2.24 6.31
CA LEU A 15 0.91 -1.86 7.72
C LEU A 15 -0.03 -0.66 7.90
N ASP A 16 0.06 0.32 7.02
CA ASP A 16 -0.83 1.47 7.01
C ASP A 16 -2.29 1.03 6.79
N MET A 17 -2.56 0.22 5.76
CA MET A 17 -3.91 -0.33 5.52
C MET A 17 -4.44 -1.16 6.71
N ALA A 18 -3.56 -1.91 7.39
CA ALA A 18 -3.93 -2.67 8.58
C ALA A 18 -4.27 -1.76 9.78
N ALA A 19 -3.54 -0.65 9.96
CA ALA A 19 -3.79 0.30 11.05
C ALA A 19 -5.15 1.01 10.91
N TYR A 20 -5.64 1.19 9.69
CA TYR A 20 -6.94 1.81 9.39
C TYR A 20 -8.03 0.77 9.04
N TYR A 21 -7.77 -0.51 9.29
CA TYR A 21 -8.73 -1.57 9.01
C TYR A 21 -10.05 -1.36 9.78
N GLY A 22 -11.18 -1.52 9.07
CA GLY A 22 -12.53 -1.33 9.64
C GLY A 22 -13.05 0.10 9.60
N GLN A 23 -12.24 1.08 9.17
CA GLN A 23 -12.67 2.49 9.04
C GLN A 23 -13.25 2.83 7.66
N GLY A 24 -13.28 1.86 6.75
CA GLY A 24 -13.75 2.02 5.38
C GLY A 24 -12.64 1.85 4.34
N PRO A 25 -12.93 2.11 3.07
CA PRO A 25 -11.92 2.18 2.02
C PRO A 25 -10.93 3.32 2.28
N ILE A 26 -9.67 3.12 1.92
CA ILE A 26 -8.59 4.11 2.09
C ILE A 26 -8.12 4.48 0.69
N GLU A 27 -7.97 5.78 0.41
CA GLU A 27 -7.41 6.24 -0.86
C GLU A 27 -5.92 5.94 -0.96
N SER A 28 -5.43 5.61 -2.16
CA SER A 28 -3.99 5.36 -2.37
C SER A 28 -3.16 6.63 -2.14
N SER A 29 -3.68 7.80 -2.50
CA SER A 29 -3.12 9.13 -2.23
C SER A 29 -2.83 9.34 -0.73
N ASP A 30 -3.76 8.94 0.13
CA ASP A 30 -3.62 9.04 1.58
C ASP A 30 -2.48 8.16 2.11
N ILE A 31 -2.39 6.92 1.61
CA ILE A 31 -1.31 5.99 1.97
C ILE A 31 0.04 6.55 1.49
N ALA A 32 0.10 7.08 0.27
CA ALA A 32 1.29 7.69 -0.32
C ALA A 32 1.80 8.87 0.53
N ASN A 33 0.87 9.74 0.95
CA ASN A 33 1.18 10.90 1.78
C ASN A 33 1.67 10.50 3.18
N ARG A 34 0.98 9.57 3.86
CA ARG A 34 1.34 9.12 5.22
C ARG A 34 2.67 8.37 5.27
N GLN A 35 2.94 7.54 4.26
CA GLN A 35 4.12 6.67 4.22
C GLN A 35 5.30 7.28 3.45
N HIS A 36 5.12 8.49 2.91
CA HIS A 36 6.09 9.19 2.06
C HIS A 36 6.55 8.34 0.86
N ILE A 37 5.60 7.68 0.20
CA ILE A 37 5.83 6.83 -0.97
C ILE A 37 5.35 7.59 -2.21
N PRO A 38 6.13 7.69 -3.29
CA PRO A 38 5.65 8.28 -4.54
C PRO A 38 4.39 7.55 -5.04
N GLU A 39 3.31 8.28 -5.36
CA GLU A 39 2.02 7.71 -5.76
C GLU A 39 2.15 6.68 -6.89
N GLN A 40 2.87 7.04 -7.96
CA GLN A 40 3.11 6.14 -9.10
C GLN A 40 3.79 4.82 -8.70
N TYR A 41 4.63 4.86 -7.67
CA TYR A 41 5.31 3.68 -7.16
C TYR A 41 4.40 2.85 -6.25
N LEU A 42 3.60 3.53 -5.43
CA LEU A 42 2.57 2.88 -4.61
C LEU A 42 1.54 2.16 -5.50
N ASP A 43 1.11 2.76 -6.60
CA ASP A 43 0.16 2.12 -7.52
C ASP A 43 0.71 0.81 -8.09
N GLN A 44 2.00 0.78 -8.45
CA GLN A 44 2.65 -0.45 -8.91
C GLN A 44 2.69 -1.52 -7.81
N ILE A 45 2.94 -1.12 -6.56
CA ILE A 45 2.93 -2.02 -5.40
C ILE A 45 1.52 -2.57 -5.19
N LEU A 46 0.51 -1.70 -5.11
CA LEU A 46 -0.89 -2.06 -4.90
C LEU A 46 -1.39 -2.97 -6.02
N MET A 47 -0.97 -2.74 -7.26
CA MET A 47 -1.31 -3.61 -8.39
C MET A 47 -0.79 -5.03 -8.20
N VAL A 48 0.45 -5.19 -7.71
CA VAL A 48 1.03 -6.51 -7.39
C VAL A 48 0.28 -7.14 -6.22
N LEU A 49 0.09 -6.41 -5.12
CA LEU A 49 -0.62 -6.92 -3.94
C LEU A 49 -2.05 -7.35 -4.28
N ARG A 50 -2.73 -6.61 -5.16
CA ARG A 50 -4.08 -6.92 -5.63
C ARG A 50 -4.09 -8.19 -6.48
N LYS A 51 -3.11 -8.36 -7.36
CA LYS A 51 -2.97 -9.55 -8.21
C LYS A 51 -2.79 -10.82 -7.37
N GLU A 52 -2.05 -10.72 -6.28
CA GLU A 52 -1.83 -11.82 -5.33
C GLU A 52 -2.97 -11.98 -4.31
N GLY A 53 -4.04 -11.17 -4.40
CA GLY A 53 -5.21 -11.26 -3.51
C GLY A 53 -4.98 -10.73 -2.09
N LEU A 54 -3.88 -10.03 -1.84
CA LEU A 54 -3.52 -9.47 -0.52
C LEU A 54 -4.28 -8.19 -0.20
N VAL A 55 -4.69 -7.44 -1.23
CA VAL A 55 -5.52 -6.23 -1.08
C VAL A 55 -6.68 -6.24 -2.07
N LYS A 56 -7.74 -5.51 -1.74
CA LYS A 56 -8.93 -5.35 -2.59
C LYS A 56 -9.13 -3.86 -2.86
N SER A 57 -9.37 -3.53 -4.13
CA SER A 57 -9.80 -2.20 -4.53
C SER A 57 -11.31 -2.12 -4.39
N VAL A 58 -11.79 -1.04 -3.77
CA VAL A 58 -13.19 -0.65 -3.80
C VAL A 58 -13.35 0.40 -4.91
N ARG A 59 -14.48 0.38 -5.62
CA ARG A 59 -14.83 1.36 -6.66
C ARG A 59 -15.82 2.36 -6.10
#